data_AF-A0AAD0UCW5-F1
#
_entry.id   AF-A0AAD0UCW5-F1
#
_cell.length_a   1.000
_cell.length_b   1.000
_cell.length_c   1.000
_cell.angle_alpha   90.00
_cell.angle_beta   90.00
_cell.angle_gamma   90.00
#
_symmetry.space_group_name_H-M   'P 1'
#
loop_
_entity.id
_entity.type
_entity.pdbx_description
1 polymer ?
#
loop_
_entity_poly.entity_id
_entity_poly.type
_entity_poly.pdbx_seq_one_letter_code
_entity_poly.pdbx_strand_id
1 'polypeptide(L)'
;MNKHILQIHYDEASRRMLDPGFTPLEITGNPRPDWREYWGIRNYFLNNSLNEDHYYGFLSPLFFDKTRMNAQQVRDFMDSRPGADVYTFSPSMSDASAYLSVFEQGARRHPGIVQVAQALMADIGLEVNLQSLVNDFRTTAYCNYIIAKPVFWDKWFAINEHMFALAEANATPLARKLNEVTDYGKSTVQMKVFIMERIGSLVMALMPELQVNNLNIAAMRFGDPMFYPCRDEMVMLDALKTAYLHSTDQAYLDRFYALRHDLLRRCDPEYRRDRPSPFF
;
A
#
# COMPACT_ATOMS: atom_id res chain seq x y z
N MET A 1 8.35 -24.07 -1.17
CA MET A 1 7.43 -22.91 -0.99
C MET A 1 6.72 -22.64 -2.31
N ASN A 2 5.43 -22.95 -2.42
CA ASN A 2 4.67 -22.71 -3.66
C ASN A 2 4.24 -21.25 -3.73
N LYS A 3 4.52 -20.60 -4.87
CA LYS A 3 4.37 -19.14 -5.07
C LYS A 3 3.52 -18.88 -6.32
N HIS A 4 2.26 -18.54 -6.14
CA HIS A 4 1.33 -18.10 -7.17
C HIS A 4 1.43 -16.58 -7.32
N ILE A 5 2.49 -16.12 -7.99
CA ILE A 5 2.71 -14.69 -8.23
C ILE A 5 2.14 -14.37 -9.60
N LEU A 6 0.99 -13.72 -9.60
CA LEU A 6 0.26 -13.31 -10.78
C LEU A 6 0.61 -11.86 -11.14
N GLN A 7 0.68 -11.56 -12.44
CA GLN A 7 0.87 -10.20 -12.93
C GLN A 7 -0.26 -9.83 -13.89
N ILE A 8 -0.99 -8.78 -13.51
CA ILE A 8 -2.24 -8.36 -14.15
C ILE A 8 -1.95 -7.69 -15.49
N HIS A 9 -2.80 -7.93 -16.50
CA HIS A 9 -2.84 -7.13 -17.72
C HIS A 9 -4.28 -6.97 -18.25
N TYR A 10 -4.48 -5.96 -19.09
CA TYR A 10 -5.80 -5.54 -19.60
C TYR A 10 -5.88 -5.57 -21.12
N ASP A 11 -4.74 -5.45 -21.78
CA ASP A 11 -4.58 -5.33 -23.23
C ASP A 11 -3.18 -5.82 -23.64
N GLU A 12 -2.90 -5.80 -24.94
CA GLU A 12 -1.61 -6.22 -25.49
C GLU A 12 -0.45 -5.32 -25.03
N ALA A 13 -0.70 -4.02 -24.80
CA ALA A 13 0.34 -3.10 -24.34
C ALA A 13 0.81 -3.44 -22.93
N SER A 14 -0.13 -3.62 -21.99
CA SER A 14 0.15 -4.05 -20.62
C SER A 14 0.68 -5.49 -20.56
N ARG A 15 0.24 -6.38 -21.46
CA ARG A 15 0.80 -7.74 -21.57
C ARG A 15 2.29 -7.75 -21.91
N ARG A 16 2.76 -6.83 -22.74
CA ARG A 16 4.19 -6.71 -23.10
C ARG A 16 5.08 -6.21 -21.96
N MET A 17 4.48 -5.67 -20.90
CA MET A 17 5.19 -5.19 -19.71
C MET A 17 5.42 -6.30 -18.68
N LEU A 18 4.80 -7.46 -18.87
CA LEU A 18 4.87 -8.55 -17.91
C LEU A 18 6.26 -9.18 -17.88
N ASP A 19 6.67 -9.60 -16.69
CA ASP A 19 7.84 -10.44 -16.51
C ASP A 19 7.44 -11.89 -16.84
N PRO A 20 8.13 -12.57 -17.78
CA PRO A 20 7.80 -13.93 -18.18
C PRO A 20 7.95 -14.96 -17.04
N GLY A 21 8.64 -14.59 -15.97
CA GLY A 21 8.75 -15.40 -14.77
C GLY A 21 7.54 -15.32 -13.85
N PHE A 22 6.57 -14.43 -14.07
CA PHE A 22 5.30 -14.39 -13.34
C PHE A 22 4.15 -14.99 -14.14
N THR A 23 3.10 -15.44 -13.46
CA THR A 23 1.90 -15.98 -14.12
C THR A 23 1.04 -14.82 -14.65
N PRO A 24 0.72 -14.73 -15.95
CA PRO A 24 -0.16 -13.67 -16.45
C PRO A 24 -1.58 -13.84 -15.90
N LEU A 25 -2.20 -12.74 -15.48
CA LEU A 25 -3.62 -12.66 -15.10
C LEU A 25 -4.33 -11.65 -16.00
N GLU A 26 -5.05 -12.15 -16.99
CA GLU A 26 -5.79 -11.31 -17.94
C GLU A 26 -7.12 -10.82 -17.33
N ILE A 27 -7.39 -9.53 -17.47
CA ILE A 27 -8.71 -8.93 -17.20
C ILE A 27 -9.38 -8.63 -18.54
N THR A 28 -10.03 -9.66 -19.11
CA THR A 28 -10.64 -9.61 -20.44
C THR A 28 -11.65 -8.48 -20.57
N GLY A 29 -11.44 -7.60 -21.54
CA GLY A 29 -12.33 -6.47 -21.85
C GLY A 29 -12.39 -5.36 -20.80
N ASN A 30 -11.63 -5.49 -19.70
CA ASN A 30 -11.58 -4.52 -18.59
C ASN A 30 -12.96 -3.91 -18.23
N PRO A 31 -13.95 -4.73 -17.83
CA PRO A 31 -15.34 -4.29 -17.74
C PRO A 31 -15.60 -3.31 -16.60
N ARG A 32 -14.70 -3.25 -15.61
CA ARG A 32 -14.79 -2.40 -14.42
C ARG A 32 -13.51 -1.57 -14.24
N PRO A 33 -13.22 -0.64 -15.17
CA PRO A 33 -12.02 0.18 -15.09
C PRO A 33 -12.03 1.11 -13.87
N ASP A 34 -13.21 1.39 -13.31
CA ASP A 34 -13.41 2.14 -12.07
C ASP A 34 -12.88 1.42 -10.82
N TRP A 35 -12.76 0.10 -10.87
CA TRP A 35 -12.18 -0.74 -9.81
C TRP A 35 -10.72 -1.12 -10.06
N ARG A 36 -10.15 -0.77 -11.22
CA ARG A 36 -8.74 -1.02 -11.54
C ARG A 36 -8.35 -2.49 -11.33
N GLU A 37 -7.18 -2.72 -10.70
CA GLU A 37 -6.63 -4.04 -10.40
C GLU A 37 -7.51 -4.85 -9.44
N TYR A 38 -8.34 -4.18 -8.62
CA TYR A 38 -9.25 -4.86 -7.69
C TYR A 38 -10.13 -5.87 -8.40
N TRP A 39 -10.66 -5.50 -9.58
CA TRP A 39 -11.63 -6.31 -10.29
C TRP A 39 -11.05 -7.70 -10.65
N GLY A 40 -9.80 -7.73 -11.12
CA GLY A 40 -9.11 -8.99 -11.41
C GLY A 40 -8.83 -9.81 -10.16
N ILE A 41 -8.37 -9.16 -9.09
CA ILE A 41 -8.08 -9.80 -7.80
C ILE A 41 -9.35 -10.40 -7.20
N ARG A 42 -10.44 -9.63 -7.18
CA ARG A 42 -11.77 -10.07 -6.74
C ARG A 42 -12.26 -11.28 -7.50
N ASN A 43 -12.20 -11.24 -8.83
CA ASN A 43 -12.62 -12.38 -9.65
C ASN A 43 -11.76 -13.61 -9.38
N TYR A 44 -10.45 -13.45 -9.12
CA TYR A 44 -9.60 -14.55 -8.72
C TYR A 44 -10.08 -15.19 -7.41
N PHE A 45 -10.29 -14.41 -6.36
CA PHE A 45 -10.77 -14.92 -5.07
C PHE A 45 -12.15 -15.58 -5.14
N LEU A 46 -13.08 -15.03 -5.93
CA LEU A 46 -14.42 -15.59 -6.06
C LEU A 46 -14.48 -16.91 -6.85
N ASN A 47 -13.47 -17.18 -7.69
CA ASN A 47 -13.45 -18.36 -8.56
C ASN A 47 -12.39 -19.39 -8.17
N ASN A 48 -11.61 -19.14 -7.11
CA ASN A 48 -10.54 -20.04 -6.68
C ASN A 48 -10.55 -20.19 -5.15
N SER A 49 -10.30 -21.40 -4.67
CA SER A 49 -9.96 -21.63 -3.26
C SER A 49 -8.46 -21.53 -3.10
N LEU A 50 -8.01 -20.75 -2.12
CA LEU A 50 -6.59 -20.62 -1.82
C LEU A 50 -6.15 -21.73 -0.87
N ASN A 51 -5.00 -22.33 -1.17
CA ASN A 51 -4.30 -23.19 -0.23
C ASN A 51 -3.54 -22.35 0.81
N GLU A 52 -3.77 -22.62 2.11
CA GLU A 52 -3.19 -21.91 3.26
C GLU A 52 -1.65 -21.90 3.32
N ASP A 53 -1.02 -22.94 2.79
CA ASP A 53 0.45 -23.10 2.82
C ASP A 53 1.13 -22.47 1.59
N HIS A 54 0.36 -21.89 0.68
CA HIS A 54 0.86 -21.25 -0.54
C HIS A 54 0.89 -19.73 -0.42
N TYR A 55 1.73 -19.11 -1.25
CA TYR A 55 1.82 -17.66 -1.36
C TYR A 55 1.11 -17.18 -2.62
N TYR A 56 0.43 -16.05 -2.50
CA TYR A 56 -0.29 -15.39 -3.59
C TYR A 56 0.14 -13.94 -3.67
N GLY A 57 0.40 -13.46 -4.88
CA GLY A 57 0.70 -12.06 -5.15
C GLY A 57 0.00 -11.64 -6.42
N PHE A 58 -0.53 -10.42 -6.43
CA PHE A 58 -1.22 -9.86 -7.58
C PHE A 58 -0.51 -8.58 -7.94
N LEU A 59 0.35 -8.61 -8.94
CA LEU A 59 1.28 -7.53 -9.28
C LEU A 59 0.76 -6.72 -10.47
N SER A 60 1.04 -5.43 -10.45
CA SER A 60 0.75 -4.51 -11.56
C SER A 60 1.61 -4.79 -12.80
N PRO A 61 1.15 -4.48 -14.03
CA PRO A 61 2.05 -4.43 -15.19
C PRO A 61 3.27 -3.53 -14.96
N LEU A 62 3.12 -2.49 -14.12
CA LEU A 62 4.17 -1.51 -13.80
C LEU A 62 5.11 -1.97 -12.67
N PHE A 63 5.00 -3.22 -12.20
CA PHE A 63 5.79 -3.70 -11.06
C PHE A 63 7.29 -3.48 -11.27
N PHE A 64 7.85 -4.00 -12.36
CA PHE A 64 9.29 -3.85 -12.66
C PHE A 64 9.70 -2.37 -12.81
N ASP A 65 8.87 -1.52 -13.41
CA ASP A 65 9.22 -0.11 -13.56
C ASP A 65 9.33 0.62 -12.22
N LYS A 66 8.45 0.26 -11.28
CA LYS A 66 8.39 0.89 -9.97
C LYS A 66 9.36 0.29 -8.97
N THR A 67 9.64 -1.02 -9.03
CA THR A 67 10.51 -1.70 -8.05
C THR A 67 11.90 -2.00 -8.59
N ARG A 68 12.06 -2.11 -9.92
CA ARG A 68 13.25 -2.65 -10.61
C ARG A 68 13.57 -4.09 -10.21
N MET A 69 12.57 -4.84 -9.76
CA MET A 69 12.70 -6.25 -9.40
C MET A 69 12.03 -7.15 -10.42
N ASN A 70 12.78 -8.12 -10.93
CA ASN A 70 12.26 -9.19 -11.79
C ASN A 70 11.79 -10.40 -10.97
N ALA A 71 11.18 -11.37 -11.64
CA ALA A 71 10.64 -12.56 -10.98
C ALA A 71 11.68 -13.38 -10.21
N GLN A 72 12.90 -13.48 -10.72
CA GLN A 72 13.98 -14.21 -10.05
C GLN A 72 14.36 -13.53 -8.74
N GLN A 73 14.59 -12.21 -8.76
CA GLN A 73 14.95 -11.42 -7.57
C GLN A 73 13.87 -11.46 -6.49
N VAL A 74 12.60 -11.42 -6.88
CA VAL A 74 11.46 -11.57 -5.96
C VAL A 74 11.48 -12.95 -5.31
N ARG A 75 11.66 -14.02 -6.10
CA ARG A 75 11.69 -15.39 -5.58
C ARG A 75 12.87 -15.63 -4.66
N ASP A 76 14.06 -15.17 -5.05
CA ASP A 76 15.30 -15.27 -4.27
C ASP A 76 15.17 -14.54 -2.94
N PHE A 77 14.57 -13.35 -2.93
CA PHE A 77 14.31 -12.62 -1.69
C PHE A 77 13.44 -13.43 -0.74
N MET A 78 12.32 -13.98 -1.23
CA MET A 78 11.45 -14.81 -0.39
C MET A 78 12.16 -16.09 0.09
N ASP A 79 12.95 -16.74 -0.76
CA ASP A 79 13.67 -17.97 -0.40
C ASP A 79 14.81 -17.71 0.60
N SER A 80 15.40 -16.51 0.59
CA SER A 80 16.42 -16.11 1.56
C SER A 80 15.88 -15.84 2.97
N ARG A 81 14.56 -15.69 3.12
CA ARG A 81 13.88 -15.38 4.39
C ARG A 81 12.59 -16.18 4.56
N PRO A 82 12.67 -17.52 4.58
CA PRO A 82 11.49 -18.36 4.63
C PRO A 82 10.72 -18.16 5.94
N GLY A 83 9.44 -18.51 5.94
CA GLY A 83 8.60 -18.55 7.14
C GLY A 83 7.78 -17.30 7.42
N ALA A 84 7.98 -16.20 6.67
CA ALA A 84 7.07 -15.05 6.75
C ALA A 84 5.68 -15.37 6.19
N ASP A 85 4.65 -14.71 6.72
CA ASP A 85 3.28 -14.77 6.21
C ASP A 85 3.08 -13.76 5.08
N VAL A 86 3.81 -12.65 5.13
CA VAL A 86 3.71 -11.54 4.17
C VAL A 86 5.11 -11.10 3.73
N TYR A 87 5.31 -10.93 2.43
CA TYR A 87 6.47 -10.28 1.84
C TYR A 87 6.02 -9.00 1.14
N THR A 88 6.70 -7.88 1.42
CA THR A 88 6.39 -6.59 0.80
C THR A 88 7.55 -6.07 -0.04
N PHE A 89 7.18 -5.48 -1.18
CA PHE A 89 8.10 -4.97 -2.20
C PHE A 89 7.83 -3.50 -2.51
N SER A 90 7.26 -2.77 -1.54
CA SER A 90 6.79 -1.41 -1.77
C SER A 90 7.94 -0.50 -2.22
N PRO A 91 7.79 0.20 -3.35
CA PRO A 91 8.67 1.30 -3.71
C PRO A 91 8.30 2.54 -2.85
N SER A 92 9.05 3.63 -3.06
CA SER A 92 8.84 4.94 -2.41
C SER A 92 9.26 5.01 -0.95
N MET A 93 10.57 4.83 -0.71
CA MET A 93 11.20 5.04 0.60
C MET A 93 10.91 6.43 1.17
N SER A 94 10.83 7.48 0.33
CA SER A 94 10.50 8.84 0.78
C SER A 94 9.12 8.92 1.42
N ASP A 95 8.08 8.46 0.73
CA ASP A 95 6.73 8.44 1.25
C ASP A 95 6.63 7.55 2.50
N ALA A 96 7.21 6.36 2.43
CA ALA A 96 7.16 5.39 3.53
C ALA A 96 7.91 5.85 4.78
N SER A 97 8.90 6.74 4.68
CA SER A 97 9.64 7.26 5.83
C SER A 97 9.08 8.59 6.31
N ALA A 98 8.76 9.51 5.40
CA ALA A 98 8.38 10.87 5.75
C ALA A 98 6.95 10.98 6.24
N TYR A 99 6.05 10.05 5.92
CA TYR A 99 4.71 10.04 6.51
C TYR A 99 4.62 9.05 7.67
N LEU A 100 3.81 9.40 8.66
CA LEU A 100 3.49 8.59 9.83
C LEU A 100 2.81 7.29 9.41
N SER A 101 1.90 7.37 8.44
CA SER A 101 1.22 6.21 7.84
C SER A 101 0.86 6.45 6.38
N VAL A 102 0.42 5.38 5.72
CA VAL A 102 -0.14 5.47 4.37
C VAL A 102 -1.40 6.35 4.29
N PHE A 103 -2.11 6.55 5.41
CA PHE A 103 -3.28 7.42 5.48
C PHE A 103 -2.91 8.89 5.63
N GLU A 104 -1.87 9.24 6.40
CA GLU A 104 -1.35 10.61 6.42
C GLU A 104 -0.84 11.02 5.03
N GLN A 105 -0.09 10.13 4.36
CA GLN A 105 0.35 10.32 2.99
C GLN A 105 -0.85 10.46 2.04
N GLY A 106 -1.89 9.64 2.23
CA GLY A 106 -3.13 9.73 1.48
C GLY A 106 -3.81 11.08 1.64
N ALA A 107 -3.92 11.61 2.86
CA ALA A 107 -4.56 12.89 3.14
C ALA A 107 -3.90 14.04 2.36
N ARG A 108 -2.58 13.96 2.19
CA ARG A 108 -1.79 14.94 1.44
C ARG A 108 -2.07 14.89 -0.06
N ARG A 109 -2.34 13.70 -0.62
CA ARG A 109 -2.55 13.47 -2.05
C ARG A 109 -4.02 13.51 -2.46
N HIS A 110 -4.91 13.11 -1.57
CA HIS A 110 -6.35 12.97 -1.79
C HIS A 110 -7.09 13.56 -0.58
N PRO A 111 -7.37 14.87 -0.58
CA PRO A 111 -8.10 15.52 0.51
C PRO A 111 -9.41 14.78 0.83
N GLY A 112 -9.66 14.54 2.11
CA GLY A 112 -10.86 13.82 2.58
C GLY A 112 -10.72 12.31 2.73
N ILE A 113 -9.63 11.69 2.24
CA ILE A 113 -9.48 10.21 2.26
C ILE A 113 -9.52 9.61 3.66
N VAL A 114 -8.91 10.27 4.66
CA VAL A 114 -8.89 9.77 6.04
C VAL A 114 -10.29 9.71 6.61
N GLN A 115 -11.12 10.73 6.37
CA GLN A 115 -12.49 10.78 6.85
C GLN A 115 -13.35 9.68 6.19
N VAL A 116 -13.17 9.44 4.89
CA VAL A 116 -13.91 8.39 4.16
C VAL A 116 -13.45 7.01 4.62
N ALA A 117 -12.15 6.77 4.73
CA ALA A 117 -11.60 5.51 5.21
C ALA A 117 -11.99 5.24 6.67
N GLN A 118 -11.97 6.25 7.54
CA GLN A 118 -12.37 6.11 8.94
C GLN A 118 -13.85 5.74 9.07
N ALA A 119 -14.72 6.36 8.25
CA ALA A 119 -16.13 6.00 8.19
C ALA A 119 -16.36 4.57 7.66
N LEU A 120 -15.56 4.12 6.68
CA LEU A 120 -15.58 2.74 6.21
C LEU A 120 -15.17 1.76 7.31
N MET A 121 -14.11 2.03 8.07
CA MET A 121 -13.69 1.16 9.18
C MET A 121 -14.78 1.08 10.26
N ALA A 122 -15.41 2.20 10.59
CA ALA A 122 -16.53 2.24 11.53
C ALA A 122 -17.74 1.44 11.03
N ASP A 123 -18.06 1.50 9.73
CA ASP A 123 -19.14 0.74 9.10
C ASP A 123 -18.90 -0.78 9.12
N ILE A 124 -17.64 -1.19 9.01
CA ILE A 124 -17.21 -2.60 9.16
C ILE A 124 -17.18 -3.04 10.64
N GLY A 125 -17.18 -2.10 11.59
CA GLY A 125 -17.01 -2.37 13.02
C GLY A 125 -15.56 -2.57 13.46
N LEU A 126 -14.60 -2.03 12.70
CA LEU A 126 -13.18 -2.03 13.06
C LEU A 126 -12.83 -0.79 13.89
N GLU A 127 -12.44 -1.02 15.14
CA GLU A 127 -11.94 0.03 16.04
C GLU A 127 -10.49 0.38 15.72
N VAL A 128 -10.29 1.46 14.96
CA VAL A 128 -8.96 2.00 14.62
C VAL A 128 -9.04 3.51 14.49
N ASN A 129 -7.99 4.23 14.92
CA ASN A 129 -7.83 5.65 14.63
C ASN A 129 -6.81 5.82 13.50
N LEU A 130 -7.29 6.09 12.29
CA LEU A 130 -6.43 6.23 11.11
C LEU A 130 -5.56 7.49 11.15
N GLN A 131 -5.93 8.49 11.96
CA GLN A 131 -5.18 9.73 12.10
C GLN A 131 -3.89 9.55 12.91
N SER A 132 -3.90 8.63 13.88
CA SER A 132 -2.76 8.30 14.73
C SER A 132 -2.12 6.95 14.39
N LEU A 133 -2.59 6.28 13.33
CA LEU A 133 -1.98 5.04 12.86
C LEU A 133 -0.52 5.32 12.47
N VAL A 134 0.37 4.41 12.86
CA VAL A 134 1.79 4.46 12.51
C VAL A 134 2.13 3.24 11.66
N ASN A 135 2.75 3.45 10.50
CA ASN A 135 3.36 2.41 9.69
C ASN A 135 4.87 2.64 9.62
N ASP A 136 5.65 1.58 9.75
CA ASP A 136 7.08 1.55 9.40
C ASP A 136 7.25 0.92 7.99
N PHE A 137 8.50 0.70 7.55
CA PHE A 137 8.79 0.07 6.26
C PHE A 137 8.28 -1.37 6.15
N ARG A 138 8.10 -2.10 7.26
CA ARG A 138 7.55 -3.46 7.23
C ARG A 138 6.09 -3.43 6.80
N THR A 139 5.34 -2.52 7.39
CA THR A 139 3.87 -2.42 7.26
C THR A 139 3.42 -1.38 6.24
N THR A 140 4.34 -0.72 5.53
CA THR A 140 4.02 0.22 4.46
C THR A 140 4.09 -0.46 3.09
N ALA A 141 2.91 -0.63 2.50
CA ALA A 141 2.74 -1.01 1.10
C ALA A 141 1.68 -0.15 0.43
N TYR A 142 2.05 0.51 -0.67
CA TYR A 142 1.12 1.25 -1.52
C TYR A 142 0.63 0.33 -2.64
N CYS A 143 -0.67 0.10 -2.82
CA CYS A 143 -1.16 -0.76 -3.90
C CYS A 143 -0.65 -2.23 -3.78
N ASN A 144 -0.42 -2.84 -4.93
CA ASN A 144 -0.20 -4.26 -5.18
C ASN A 144 1.31 -4.64 -5.21
N TYR A 145 2.01 -4.44 -4.09
CA TYR A 145 3.40 -4.89 -3.87
C TYR A 145 3.52 -5.93 -2.75
N ILE A 146 2.50 -6.76 -2.59
CA ILE A 146 2.39 -7.71 -1.50
C ILE A 146 2.30 -9.13 -2.07
N ILE A 147 3.07 -10.04 -1.48
CA ILE A 147 2.98 -11.48 -1.73
C ILE A 147 2.79 -12.15 -0.38
N ALA A 148 1.66 -12.80 -0.16
CA ALA A 148 1.25 -13.26 1.16
C ALA A 148 0.50 -14.58 1.14
N LYS A 149 0.40 -15.23 2.30
CA LYS A 149 -0.48 -16.37 2.56
C LYS A 149 -1.95 -15.94 2.71
N PRO A 150 -2.90 -16.88 2.62
CA PRO A 150 -4.33 -16.57 2.76
C PRO A 150 -4.71 -15.88 4.07
N VAL A 151 -4.05 -16.18 5.20
CA VAL A 151 -4.28 -15.48 6.48
C VAL A 151 -4.27 -13.95 6.38
N PHE A 152 -3.44 -13.38 5.49
CA PHE A 152 -3.45 -11.95 5.18
C PHE A 152 -4.54 -11.60 4.15
N TRP A 153 -4.61 -12.35 3.05
CA TRP A 153 -5.51 -12.05 1.94
C TRP A 153 -6.98 -12.13 2.32
N ASP A 154 -7.37 -13.01 3.23
CA ASP A 154 -8.74 -13.14 3.73
C ASP A 154 -9.20 -11.85 4.40
N LYS A 155 -8.33 -11.22 5.22
CA LYS A 155 -8.64 -9.95 5.89
C LYS A 155 -8.66 -8.79 4.91
N TRP A 156 -7.69 -8.74 4.01
CA TRP A 156 -7.67 -7.73 2.95
C TRP A 156 -8.91 -7.83 2.05
N PHE A 157 -9.30 -9.05 1.67
CA PHE A 157 -10.42 -9.30 0.79
C PHE A 157 -11.76 -9.00 1.48
N ALA A 158 -11.93 -9.39 2.75
CA ALA A 158 -13.13 -9.07 3.52
C ALA A 158 -13.41 -7.56 3.59
N ILE A 159 -12.38 -6.75 3.88
CA ILE A 159 -12.51 -5.29 3.95
C ILE A 159 -12.87 -4.72 2.56
N ASN A 160 -12.18 -5.15 1.51
CA ASN A 160 -12.42 -4.62 0.18
C ASN A 160 -13.75 -5.11 -0.43
N GLU A 161 -14.23 -6.32 -0.12
CA GLU A 161 -15.55 -6.78 -0.55
C GLU A 161 -16.67 -6.00 0.14
N HIS A 162 -16.51 -5.64 1.40
CA HIS A 162 -17.46 -4.77 2.09
C HIS A 162 -17.50 -3.39 1.43
N MET A 163 -16.32 -2.79 1.15
CA MET A 163 -16.23 -1.53 0.42
C MET A 163 -16.84 -1.64 -0.99
N PHE A 164 -16.63 -2.75 -1.69
CA PHE A 164 -17.22 -3.03 -2.99
C PHE A 164 -18.74 -3.04 -2.91
N ALA A 165 -19.32 -3.83 -2.01
CA ALA A 165 -20.76 -3.90 -1.83
C ALA A 165 -21.39 -2.54 -1.52
N LEU A 166 -20.77 -1.76 -0.61
CA LEU A 166 -21.23 -0.40 -0.29
C LEU A 166 -21.19 0.52 -1.50
N ALA A 167 -20.05 0.58 -2.19
CA ALA A 167 -19.85 1.46 -3.33
C ALA A 167 -20.79 1.10 -4.50
N GLU A 168 -21.04 -0.19 -4.76
CA GLU A 168 -21.96 -0.62 -5.82
C GLU A 168 -23.42 -0.34 -5.47
N ALA A 169 -23.82 -0.54 -4.21
CA ALA A 169 -25.17 -0.21 -3.76
C ALA A 169 -25.45 1.30 -3.86
N ASN A 170 -24.42 2.14 -3.64
CA ASN A 170 -24.46 3.59 -3.78
C ASN A 170 -25.61 4.28 -2.99
N ALA A 171 -26.10 3.63 -1.93
CA ALA A 171 -27.32 4.03 -1.23
C ALA A 171 -27.06 5.00 -0.05
N THR A 172 -25.83 5.03 0.47
CA THR A 172 -25.47 5.80 1.67
C THR A 172 -24.61 7.02 1.32
N PRO A 173 -24.52 8.04 2.21
CA PRO A 173 -23.56 9.13 2.04
C PRO A 173 -22.10 8.65 1.96
N LEU A 174 -21.75 7.60 2.70
CA LEU A 174 -20.43 6.97 2.63
C LEU A 174 -20.17 6.38 1.24
N ALA A 175 -21.13 5.61 0.70
CA ALA A 175 -21.00 5.02 -0.63
C ALA A 175 -20.80 6.07 -1.74
N ARG A 176 -21.52 7.19 -1.64
CA ARG A 176 -21.33 8.32 -2.57
C ARG A 176 -19.91 8.90 -2.47
N LYS A 177 -19.39 9.12 -1.26
CA LYS A 177 -18.02 9.58 -1.05
C LYS A 177 -16.96 8.58 -1.54
N LEU A 178 -17.21 7.27 -1.43
CA LEU A 178 -16.34 6.24 -1.98
C LEU A 178 -16.25 6.33 -3.52
N ASN A 179 -17.37 6.68 -4.18
CA ASN A 179 -17.48 6.81 -5.63
C ASN A 179 -17.12 8.22 -6.17
N GLU A 180 -16.92 9.21 -5.30
CA GLU A 180 -16.49 10.55 -5.71
C GLU A 180 -15.09 10.49 -6.32
N VAL A 181 -14.89 11.22 -7.41
CA VAL A 181 -13.59 11.34 -8.07
C VAL A 181 -12.69 12.30 -7.32
N THR A 182 -11.42 11.94 -7.21
CA THR A 182 -10.36 12.79 -6.66
C THR A 182 -9.21 12.89 -7.67
N ASP A 183 -8.30 13.82 -7.41
CA ASP A 183 -7.15 14.08 -8.28
C ASP A 183 -6.13 12.94 -8.18
N TYR A 184 -5.60 12.53 -9.33
CA TYR A 184 -4.50 11.57 -9.48
C TYR A 184 -3.32 12.18 -10.26
N GLY A 185 -3.31 13.51 -10.43
CA GLY A 185 -2.31 14.30 -11.15
C GLY A 185 -2.42 14.18 -12.68
N LYS A 186 -2.57 12.95 -13.19
CA LYS A 186 -2.66 12.63 -14.63
C LYS A 186 -4.06 12.27 -15.10
N SER A 187 -4.98 11.98 -14.18
CA SER A 187 -6.38 11.67 -14.45
C SER A 187 -7.21 11.89 -13.20
N THR A 188 -8.51 11.61 -13.28
CA THR A 188 -9.38 11.49 -12.11
C THR A 188 -9.65 10.02 -11.81
N VAL A 189 -9.69 9.65 -10.52
CA VAL A 189 -9.96 8.28 -10.06
C VAL A 189 -10.86 8.36 -8.82
N GLN A 190 -11.72 7.37 -8.62
CA GLN A 190 -12.63 7.34 -7.46
C GLN A 190 -11.88 7.10 -6.15
N MET A 191 -12.34 7.72 -5.06
CA MET A 191 -11.74 7.65 -3.72
C MET A 191 -11.52 6.21 -3.24
N LYS A 192 -12.45 5.29 -3.54
CA LYS A 192 -12.39 3.87 -3.17
C LYS A 192 -11.11 3.17 -3.65
N VAL A 193 -10.55 3.56 -4.80
CA VAL A 193 -9.32 2.97 -5.32
C VAL A 193 -8.14 3.32 -4.42
N PHE A 194 -8.02 4.58 -4.00
CA PHE A 194 -6.93 5.01 -3.11
C PHE A 194 -7.08 4.45 -1.70
N ILE A 195 -8.31 4.22 -1.23
CA ILE A 195 -8.54 3.53 0.04
C ILE A 195 -8.11 2.07 -0.08
N MET A 196 -8.52 1.36 -1.13
CA MET A 196 -8.11 -0.03 -1.40
C MET A 196 -6.58 -0.20 -1.36
N GLU A 197 -5.85 0.70 -2.01
CA GLU A 197 -4.37 0.68 -2.05
C GLU A 197 -3.71 0.71 -0.67
N ARG A 198 -4.44 1.14 0.37
CA ARG A 198 -3.95 1.31 1.74
C ARG A 198 -4.41 0.19 2.68
N ILE A 199 -5.39 -0.62 2.27
CA ILE A 199 -5.93 -1.71 3.10
C ILE A 199 -4.86 -2.74 3.43
N GLY A 200 -3.93 -3.03 2.53
CA GLY A 200 -2.83 -3.97 2.83
C GLY A 200 -1.97 -3.50 4.00
N SER A 201 -1.63 -2.22 4.03
CA SER A 201 -0.89 -1.61 5.15
C SER A 201 -1.70 -1.58 6.44
N LEU A 202 -3.02 -1.37 6.35
CA LEU A 202 -3.91 -1.42 7.50
C LEU A 202 -3.98 -2.83 8.10
N VAL A 203 -4.16 -3.85 7.27
CA VAL A 203 -4.21 -5.26 7.73
C VAL A 203 -2.92 -5.61 8.47
N MET A 204 -1.75 -5.30 7.89
CA MET A 204 -0.47 -5.57 8.57
C MET A 204 -0.31 -4.78 9.87
N ALA A 205 -0.82 -3.55 9.96
CA ALA A 205 -0.74 -2.75 11.17
C ALA A 205 -1.68 -3.23 12.28
N LEU A 206 -2.83 -3.82 11.92
CA LEU A 206 -3.82 -4.33 12.87
C LEU A 206 -3.58 -5.79 13.27
N MET A 207 -2.67 -6.49 12.59
CA MET A 207 -2.32 -7.89 12.85
C MET A 207 -0.83 -8.03 13.15
N PRO A 208 -0.36 -7.58 14.33
CA PRO A 208 1.05 -7.64 14.71
C PRO A 208 1.60 -9.07 14.83
N GLU A 209 0.74 -10.08 14.85
CA GLU A 209 1.11 -11.50 14.81
C GLU A 209 1.64 -11.97 13.44
N LEU A 210 1.29 -11.28 12.35
CA LEU A 210 1.77 -11.63 11.02
C LEU A 210 3.28 -11.43 10.93
N GLN A 211 3.99 -12.47 10.47
CA GLN A 211 5.41 -12.35 10.19
C GLN A 211 5.61 -11.64 8.85
N VAL A 212 6.02 -10.36 8.89
CA VAL A 212 6.20 -9.52 7.70
C VAL A 212 7.68 -9.34 7.38
N ASN A 213 8.07 -9.68 6.15
CA ASN A 213 9.40 -9.43 5.60
C ASN A 213 9.32 -8.40 4.46
N ASN A 214 9.82 -7.19 4.69
CA ASN A 214 9.94 -6.17 3.65
C ASN A 214 11.29 -6.22 2.92
N LEU A 215 11.27 -5.77 1.67
CA LEU A 215 12.46 -5.57 0.86
C LEU A 215 13.53 -4.80 1.64
N ASN A 216 14.79 -5.21 1.48
CA ASN A 216 15.92 -4.53 2.10
C ASN A 216 15.93 -3.04 1.75
N ILE A 217 16.16 -2.20 2.76
CA ILE A 217 16.27 -0.74 2.61
C ILE A 217 17.28 -0.33 1.54
N ALA A 218 18.37 -1.10 1.38
CA ALA A 218 19.37 -0.88 0.33
C ALA A 218 18.83 -1.10 -1.11
N ALA A 219 17.79 -1.91 -1.26
CA ALA A 219 17.13 -2.20 -2.53
C ALA A 219 15.84 -1.37 -2.74
N MET A 220 15.33 -0.68 -1.72
CA MET A 220 14.16 0.18 -1.84
C MET A 220 14.46 1.40 -2.71
N ARG A 221 13.52 1.75 -3.59
CA ARG A 221 13.62 2.96 -4.42
C ARG A 221 13.18 4.19 -3.65
N PHE A 222 13.91 5.29 -3.87
CA PHE A 222 13.64 6.60 -3.27
C PHE A 222 12.31 7.24 -3.72
N GLY A 223 11.77 6.85 -4.88
CA GLY A 223 10.70 7.59 -5.53
C GLY A 223 11.28 8.79 -6.28
N ASP A 224 11.41 9.93 -5.60
CA ASP A 224 11.99 11.17 -6.13
C ASP A 224 13.52 11.23 -5.87
N PRO A 225 14.36 11.37 -6.92
CA PRO A 225 15.81 11.54 -6.76
C PRO A 225 16.24 12.69 -5.84
N MET A 226 15.39 13.70 -5.61
CA MET A 226 15.66 14.80 -4.68
C MET A 226 15.75 14.36 -3.21
N PHE A 227 15.21 13.18 -2.88
CA PHE A 227 15.36 12.59 -1.55
C PHE A 227 16.67 11.81 -1.37
N TYR A 228 17.46 11.60 -2.44
CA TYR A 228 18.71 10.86 -2.36
C TYR A 228 19.70 11.41 -1.32
N PRO A 229 19.91 12.74 -1.20
CA PRO A 229 20.80 13.31 -0.17
C PRO A 229 20.28 13.14 1.26
N CYS A 230 18.99 12.84 1.45
CA CYS A 230 18.34 12.67 2.75
C CYS A 230 18.19 11.18 3.15
N ARG A 231 18.93 10.27 2.49
CA ARG A 231 18.75 8.82 2.66
C ARG A 231 18.89 8.35 4.10
N ASP A 232 19.94 8.76 4.78
CA ASP A 232 20.24 8.27 6.12
C ASP A 232 19.21 8.81 7.13
N GLU A 233 18.74 10.04 6.94
CA GLU A 233 17.65 10.60 7.73
C GLU A 233 16.33 9.84 7.49
N MET A 234 16.04 9.39 6.27
CA MET A 234 14.85 8.54 6.02
C MET A 234 14.93 7.19 6.72
N VAL A 235 16.13 6.57 6.80
CA VAL A 235 16.33 5.36 7.61
C VAL A 235 16.10 5.66 9.09
N MET A 236 16.59 6.81 9.56
CA MET A 236 16.37 7.24 10.94
C MET A 236 14.89 7.48 11.26
N LEU A 237 14.14 8.11 10.34
CA LEU A 237 12.70 8.31 10.50
C LEU A 237 11.96 6.98 10.65
N ASP A 238 12.29 5.98 9.83
CA ASP A 238 11.70 4.64 9.95
C ASP A 238 12.09 3.94 11.26
N ALA A 239 13.35 4.08 11.69
CA ALA A 239 13.83 3.55 12.96
C ALA A 239 13.09 4.18 14.16
N LEU A 240 12.78 5.48 14.10
CA LEU A 240 12.00 6.17 15.14
C LEU A 240 10.55 5.66 15.19
N LYS A 241 9.91 5.43 14.03
CA LYS A 241 8.57 4.81 13.97
C LYS A 241 8.59 3.39 14.52
N THR A 242 9.60 2.61 14.16
CA THR A 242 9.81 1.25 14.69
C THR A 242 9.99 1.26 16.20
N ALA A 243 10.82 2.16 16.73
CA ALA A 243 11.03 2.30 18.17
C ALA A 243 9.72 2.67 18.89
N TYR A 244 8.94 3.62 18.34
CA TYR A 244 7.62 3.96 18.88
C TYR A 244 6.66 2.76 18.87
N LEU A 245 6.59 2.00 17.77
CA LEU A 245 5.72 0.82 17.67
C LEU A 245 6.07 -0.26 18.71
N HIS A 246 7.34 -0.34 19.14
CA HIS A 246 7.79 -1.29 20.15
C HIS A 246 7.64 -0.78 21.59
N SER A 247 7.85 0.51 21.84
CA SER A 247 7.89 1.06 23.20
C SER A 247 6.64 1.85 23.61
N THR A 248 5.88 2.36 22.64
CA THR A 248 4.83 3.38 22.80
C THR A 248 5.29 4.70 23.43
N ASP A 249 6.61 4.92 23.49
CA ASP A 249 7.19 6.15 24.06
C ASP A 249 7.09 7.31 23.07
N GLN A 250 6.30 8.31 23.46
CA GLN A 250 6.02 9.50 22.67
C GLN A 250 7.28 10.28 22.28
N ALA A 251 8.37 10.17 23.06
CA ALA A 251 9.64 10.80 22.73
C ALA A 251 10.15 10.42 21.33
N TYR A 252 9.89 9.19 20.86
CA TYR A 252 10.29 8.76 19.51
C TYR A 252 9.48 9.45 18.42
N LEU A 253 8.18 9.66 18.62
CA LEU A 253 7.35 10.41 17.66
C LEU A 253 7.69 11.90 17.65
N ASP A 254 7.99 12.49 18.80
CA ASP A 254 8.39 13.90 18.86
C ASP A 254 9.70 14.12 18.09
N ARG A 255 10.66 13.19 18.22
CA ARG A 255 11.90 13.18 17.42
C ARG A 255 11.64 12.93 15.94
N PHE A 256 10.71 12.02 15.61
CA PHE A 256 10.29 11.76 14.24
C PHE A 256 9.78 13.05 13.58
N TYR A 257 8.85 13.76 14.23
CA TYR A 257 8.28 14.98 13.67
C TYR A 257 9.32 16.09 13.48
N ALA A 258 10.23 16.27 14.44
CA ALA A 258 11.31 17.25 14.32
C ALA A 258 12.24 16.94 13.13
N LEU A 259 12.72 15.69 13.03
CA LEU A 259 13.60 15.28 11.94
C LEU A 259 12.89 15.33 10.57
N ARG A 260 11.62 14.90 10.53
CA ARG A 260 10.79 14.92 9.33
C ARG A 260 10.65 16.33 8.78
N HIS A 261 10.36 17.30 9.65
CA HIS A 261 10.16 18.69 9.24
C HIS A 261 11.41 19.23 8.53
N ASP A 262 12.58 18.98 9.09
CA ASP A 262 13.86 19.41 8.51
C ASP A 262 14.20 18.67 7.21
N LEU A 263 13.87 17.39 7.12
CA LEU A 263 14.04 16.59 5.91
C LEU A 263 13.15 17.12 4.77
N LEU A 264 11.84 17.22 5.00
CA LEU A 264 10.88 17.66 3.99
C LEU A 264 11.18 19.08 3.49
N ARG A 265 11.55 20.00 4.38
CA ARG A 265 11.95 21.36 3.99
C ARG A 265 13.16 21.37 3.03
N ARG A 266 14.07 20.41 3.14
CA ARG A 266 15.29 20.33 2.30
C ARG A 266 15.06 19.54 1.02
N CYS A 267 14.36 18.41 1.11
CA CYS A 267 14.35 17.38 0.08
C CYS A 267 13.01 17.25 -0.67
N ASP A 268 11.91 17.79 -0.14
CA ASP A 268 10.61 17.79 -0.81
C ASP A 268 10.32 19.15 -1.48
N PRO A 269 10.32 19.24 -2.83
CA PRO A 269 10.07 20.48 -3.54
C PRO A 269 8.62 20.97 -3.42
N GLU A 270 7.66 20.08 -3.12
CA GLU A 270 6.24 20.40 -2.97
C GLU A 270 5.93 20.90 -1.56
N TYR A 271 6.72 20.46 -0.56
CA TYR A 271 6.51 20.82 0.84
C TYR A 271 6.58 22.33 1.11
N ARG A 272 7.39 23.09 0.36
CA ARG A 272 7.49 24.55 0.51
C ARG A 272 6.35 25.33 -0.16
N ARG A 273 5.64 24.69 -1.12
CA ARG A 273 4.61 25.35 -1.94
C ARG A 273 3.24 25.30 -1.28
N ASP A 274 2.98 24.27 -0.49
CA ASP A 274 1.73 24.14 0.24
C ASP A 274 1.83 24.79 1.62
N ARG A 275 0.86 25.65 1.93
CA ARG A 275 0.64 26.18 3.29
C ARG A 275 0.61 25.00 4.27
N PRO A 276 1.06 25.19 5.53
CA PRO A 276 1.10 24.11 6.51
C PRO A 276 -0.23 23.36 6.50
N SER A 277 -0.14 22.07 6.21
CA SER A 277 -1.25 21.14 6.37
C SER A 277 -1.82 21.34 7.79
N PRO A 278 -3.15 21.33 7.99
CA PRO A 278 -3.75 21.43 9.34
C PRO A 278 -3.42 20.23 10.25
N PHE A 279 -2.50 19.35 9.82
CA PHE A 279 -1.94 18.23 10.59
C PHE A 279 -0.67 18.60 11.38
N PHE A 280 -0.32 19.88 11.48
CA PHE A 280 0.66 20.39 12.44
C PHE A 280 -0.05 20.96 13.67
#